data_AF-A0A1M6BM50-F1
#
_entry.id   AF-A0A1M6BM50-F1
#
_cell.length_a   1.000
_cell.length_b   1.000
_cell.length_c   1.000
_cell.angle_alpha   90.00
_cell.angle_beta   90.00
_cell.angle_gamma   90.00
#
_symmetry.space_group_name_H-M   'P 1'
#
loop_
_entity.id
_entity.type
_entity.pdbx_description
1 polymer ?
#
loop_
_entity_poly.entity_id
_entity_poly.type
_entity_poly.pdbx_seq_one_letter_code
_entity_poly.pdbx_strand_id
1 'polypeptide(L)' 'MADFWDNEELLGKFVKNSREEIHIKRVSKNGREYVDIRTFWYDSKSDEFRPSQKGLAIPLEFVGELKTILDSIE' A
#
# COMPACT_ATOMS: atom_id res chain seq x y z
N MET A 1 -13.15 0.47 11.40
CA MET A 1 -13.10 0.87 9.98
C MET A 1 -13.36 -0.40 9.21
N ALA A 2 -14.27 -0.42 8.23
CA ALA A 2 -14.54 -1.65 7.50
C ALA A 2 -13.27 -2.00 6.70
N ASP A 3 -12.64 -3.12 7.04
CA ASP A 3 -11.51 -3.65 6.28
C ASP A 3 -11.98 -3.91 4.85
N PHE A 4 -11.58 -3.01 3.93
CA PHE A 4 -11.95 -3.10 2.53
C PHE A 4 -11.41 -4.40 1.94
N TRP A 5 -10.22 -4.81 2.37
CA TRP A 5 -9.55 -6.04 1.99
C TRP A 5 -9.98 -7.20 2.91
N ASP A 6 -10.03 -8.40 2.35
CA ASP A 6 -10.34 -9.60 3.13
C ASP A 6 -9.11 -10.06 3.94
N ASN A 7 -7.91 -9.81 3.41
CA ASN A 7 -6.63 -10.01 4.11
C ASN A 7 -5.66 -8.89 3.73
N GLU A 8 -4.80 -8.51 4.67
CA GLU A 8 -3.73 -7.54 4.47
C GLU A 8 -2.44 -8.00 5.18
N GLU A 9 -1.32 -7.94 4.48
CA GLU A 9 0.02 -8.22 4.98
C GLU A 9 0.94 -7.05 4.61
N LEU A 10 1.56 -6.41 5.60
CA LEU A 10 2.52 -5.33 5.34
C LEU A 10 3.84 -5.90 4.84
N LEU A 11 4.21 -5.58 3.60
CA LEU A 11 5.50 -5.98 3.01
C LEU A 11 6.62 -5.02 3.38
N GLY A 12 6.28 -3.74 3.49
CA GLY A 12 7.25 -2.69 3.85
C GLY A 12 6.59 -1.31 3.90
N LYS A 13 7.32 -0.36 4.44
CA LYS A 13 6.90 1.05 4.48
C LYS A 13 8.08 1.99 4.53
N PHE A 14 7.87 3.22 4.07
CA PHE A 14 8.87 4.28 4.17
C PHE A 14 8.21 5.64 4.44
N VAL A 15 8.97 6.53 5.08
CA VAL A 15 8.53 7.88 5.41
C VAL A 15 8.56 8.73 4.14
N LYS A 16 7.43 9.38 3.85
CA LYS A 16 7.33 10.34 2.74
C LYS A 16 7.61 11.76 3.21
N ASN A 17 7.09 12.13 4.39
CA ASN A 17 7.35 13.38 5.08
C ASN A 17 6.97 13.25 6.56
N SER A 18 7.04 14.36 7.33
CA SER A 18 6.79 14.36 8.78
C SER A 18 5.39 13.92 9.21
N ARG A 19 4.42 13.81 8.29
CA ARG A 19 3.03 13.43 8.59
C ARG A 19 2.49 12.30 7.70
N GLU A 20 3.28 11.80 6.75
CA GLU A 20 2.85 10.79 5.79
C GLU A 20 3.87 9.65 5.66
N GLU A 21 3.37 8.42 5.64
CA GLU A 21 4.11 7.21 5.28
C GLU A 21 3.53 6.63 3.98
N ILE A 22 4.37 5.97 3.18
CA ILE A 22 3.91 5.07 2.13
C ILE A 22 3.98 3.66 2.69
N HIS A 23 2.85 2.96 2.67
CA HIS A 23 2.79 1.53 3.03
C HIS A 23 2.60 0.72 1.76
N ILE A 24 3.36 -0.37 1.66
CA ILE A 24 3.25 -1.37 0.60
C ILE A 24 2.76 -2.66 1.26
N LYS A 25 1.57 -3.09 0.87
CA LYS A 25 0.92 -4.27 1.44
C LYS A 25 0.58 -5.29 0.36
N ARG A 26 0.68 -6.58 0.68
CA ARG A 26 0.01 -7.65 -0.06
C ARG A 26 -1.41 -7.76 0.50
N VAL A 27 -2.41 -7.72 -0.37
CA VAL A 27 -3.82 -7.71 0.05
C VAL A 27 -4.65 -8.64 -0.84
N SER A 28 -5.78 -9.12 -0.33
CA SER A 28 -6.69 -9.96 -1.11
C SER A 28 -8.13 -9.45 -1.07
N LYS A 29 -8.84 -9.53 -2.19
CA LYS A 29 -10.30 -9.30 -2.25
C LYS A 29 -10.98 -10.32 -3.14
N ASN A 30 -12.03 -10.98 -2.63
CA ASN A 30 -12.85 -11.93 -3.40
C ASN A 30 -12.02 -12.99 -4.14
N GLY A 31 -10.97 -13.52 -3.47
CA GLY A 31 -10.07 -14.53 -4.03
C GLY A 31 -9.04 -14.01 -5.03
N ARG A 32 -8.91 -12.68 -5.22
CA ARG A 32 -7.87 -12.06 -6.04
C ARG A 32 -6.82 -11.39 -5.16
N GLU A 33 -5.56 -11.49 -5.55
CA GLU A 33 -4.43 -10.90 -4.83
C GLU A 33 -3.90 -9.64 -5.50
N TYR A 34 -3.47 -8.69 -4.68
CA TYR A 34 -2.98 -7.39 -5.10
C TYR A 34 -1.79 -6.96 -4.24
N VAL A 35 -1.00 -6.04 -4.77
CA VAL A 35 -0.08 -5.19 -4.00
C VAL A 35 -0.70 -3.80 -3.92
N ASP A 36 -1.09 -3.36 -2.72
CA ASP A 36 -1.58 -2.00 -2.45
C ASP A 36 -0.41 -1.11 -2.04
N ILE A 37 -0.19 -0.04 -2.80
CA ILE A 37 0.79 1.00 -2.51
C ILE A 37 0.00 2.26 -2.18
N ARG A 38 0.03 2.69 -0.92
CA ARG A 38 -0.88 3.74 -0.44
C ARG A 38 -0.20 4.69 0.52
N THR A 39 -0.56 5.97 0.41
CA THR A 39 -0.17 6.99 1.38
C THR A 39 -1.05 6.89 2.62
N PHE A 40 -0.42 6.79 3.77
CA PHE A 40 -1.03 6.87 5.08
C PHE A 40 -0.67 8.20 5.72
N TRP A 41 -1.65 8.85 6.34
CA TRP A 41 -1.47 10.10 7.07
C TRP A 41 -1.56 9.82 8.57
N TYR A 42 -0.76 10.54 9.35
CA TYR A 42 -0.77 10.42 10.80
C TYR A 42 -1.95 11.19 11.40
N ASP A 43 -2.85 10.47 12.07
CA ASP A 43 -3.97 11.05 12.82
C ASP A 43 -3.53 11.35 14.25
N SER A 44 -3.25 12.62 14.53
CA SER A 44 -2.83 13.06 15.87
C SER A 44 -3.90 12.85 16.95
N LYS A 45 -5.16 12.60 16.59
CA LYS A 45 -6.23 12.35 17.57
C LYS A 45 -6.28 10.90 18.01
N SER A 46 -5.94 9.97 17.12
CA SER A 46 -5.91 8.53 17.42
C SER A 46 -4.50 7.96 17.57
N ASP A 47 -3.45 8.78 17.39
CA ASP A 47 -2.04 8.37 17.41
C ASP A 47 -1.75 7.21 16.43
N GLU A 48 -2.43 7.22 15.28
CA GLU A 48 -2.41 6.11 14.33
C GLU A 48 -2.28 6.61 12.89
N PHE A 49 -1.63 5.82 12.04
CA PHE A 49 -1.57 6.06 10.61
C PHE A 49 -2.83 5.54 9.93
N ARG A 50 -3.53 6.41 9.19
CA ARG A 50 -4.75 6.08 8.47
C ARG A 50 -4.54 6.11 6.97
N PRO A 51 -5.17 5.18 6.22
CA PRO A 51 -5.05 5.18 4.77
C PRO A 51 -5.69 6.44 4.18
N SER A 52 -5.07 7.00 3.16
CA SER A 52 -5.66 8.05 2.34
C SER A 52 -6.25 7.49 1.05
N GLN A 53 -7.00 8.32 0.33
CA GLN A 53 -7.44 8.00 -1.04
C GLN A 53 -6.27 7.99 -2.04
N LYS A 54 -5.09 8.50 -1.68
CA LYS A 54 -3.89 8.49 -2.54
C LYS A 54 -3.20 7.14 -2.44
N GLY A 55 -3.47 6.28 -3.40
CA GLY A 55 -2.84 4.98 -3.51
C GLY A 55 -3.42 4.21 -4.68
N LEU A 56 -2.79 3.09 -5.01
CA LEU A 56 -3.22 2.22 -6.08
C LEU A 56 -3.00 0.76 -5.68
N ALA A 57 -3.88 -0.11 -6.15
CA ALA A 57 -3.76 -1.55 -5.99
C ALA A 57 -3.40 -2.17 -7.34
N ILE A 58 -2.28 -2.90 -7.38
CA ILE A 58 -1.76 -3.57 -8.56
C ILE A 58 -2.12 -5.05 -8.43
N PRO A 59 -2.82 -5.67 -9.40
CA PRO A 59 -3.01 -7.12 -9.40
C PRO A 59 -1.67 -7.84 -9.36
N LEU A 60 -1.57 -8.91 -8.56
CA LEU A 60 -0.29 -9.60 -8.32
C LEU A 60 0.40 -10.08 -9.61
N GLU A 61 -0.38 -10.42 -10.65
CA GLU A 61 0.12 -10.82 -11.97
C GLU A 61 0.98 -9.74 -12.68
N PHE A 62 0.75 -8.45 -12.41
CA PHE A 62 1.50 -7.34 -13.03
C PHE A 62 2.70 -6.88 -12.21
N VAL A 63 2.95 -7.47 -11.03
CA VAL A 63 4.05 -7.04 -10.15
C VAL A 63 5.42 -7.31 -10.77
N GLY A 64 5.57 -8.37 -11.57
CA GLY A 64 6.80 -8.64 -12.31
C GLY A 64 7.12 -7.55 -13.35
N GLU A 65 6.10 -7.05 -14.05
CA GLU A 65 6.23 -5.96 -15.01
C GLU A 65 6.58 -4.64 -14.30
N LEU A 66 5.86 -4.32 -13.22
CA LEU A 66 6.18 -3.16 -12.37
C LEU A 66 7.64 -3.19 -11.92
N LYS A 67 8.11 -4.33 -11.41
CA LYS A 67 9.49 -4.48 -10.95
C LYS A 67 10.47 -4.22 -12.09
N THR A 68 10.23 -4.77 -13.28
CA THR A 68 11.08 -4.55 -14.46
C THR A 68 11.15 -3.07 -14.83
N ILE A 69 10.02 -2.35 -14.76
CA ILE A 69 9.98 -0.90 -15.02
C ILE A 69 10.78 -0.14 -13.94
N LEU A 70 10.62 -0.48 -12.67
CA LEU A 70 11.34 0.17 -11.57
C LEU A 70 12.85 -0.09 -11.62
N ASP A 71 13.26 -1.34 -11.88
CA ASP A 71 14.67 -1.73 -12.02
C ASP A 71 15.36 -0.99 -13.19
N SER A 72 14.60 -0.50 -14.19
CA SER A 72 15.16 0.27 -15.32
C SER A 72 15.44 1.75 -15.01
N ILE A 73 15.02 2.23 -13.84
CA ILE A 73 15.22 3.61 -13.39
C ILE A 73 16.54 3.78 -12.61
N GLU A 74 17.17 2.67 -12.21
CA GLU A 74 18.43 2.62 -11.46
C GLU A 74 19.65 2.30 -12.36
#